data_AF-A0A7S2GVP5-F1
#
_entry.id   AF-A0A7S2GVP5-F1
#
_cell.length_a   1.000
_cell.length_b   1.000
_cell.length_c   1.000
_cell.angle_alpha   90.00
_cell.angle_beta   90.00
_cell.angle_gamma   90.00
#
_symmetry.space_group_name_H-M   'P 1'
#
loop_
_entity.id
_entity.type
_entity.pdbx_description
1 polymer ?
#
loop_
_entity_poly.entity_id
_entity_poly.type
_entity_poly.pdbx_seq_one_letter_code
_entity_poly.pdbx_strand_id
1 'polypeptide(L)'
;YECDIFRDDWFGSNSPNNNQHVIDTGRWAYTHVLKNSELFNTIKNPYGILRSPWNTNPIAFVMRSNMTLGVFGDGYSQMPTCSEFAMAVGDSLGTLLQRLNGQLHGPVHIMIGGHWDYNPIWKKIMNNVTFPDNMLLVGKFLWRQGFVRTPELCSDDTPHAECMPYCPLEIVGKYNPEDVLKLAGVFNVNADSNLIA
;
A
#
# COMPACT_ATOMS: atom_id res chain seq x y z
N TYR A 1 0.08 4.03 -29.06
CA TYR A 1 0.78 5.17 -28.46
C TYR A 1 1.68 4.63 -27.38
N GLU A 2 2.98 4.48 -27.66
CA GLU A 2 3.96 4.27 -26.59
C GLU A 2 4.23 5.64 -25.97
N CYS A 3 3.96 5.76 -24.67
CA CYS A 3 4.28 6.97 -23.95
C CYS A 3 5.75 6.84 -23.49
N ASP A 4 6.60 7.73 -23.98
CA ASP A 4 8.03 7.72 -23.63
C ASP A 4 8.25 7.78 -22.10
N ILE A 5 7.35 8.44 -21.35
CA ILE A 5 7.36 8.55 -19.87
C ILE A 5 7.23 7.19 -19.16
N PHE A 6 6.76 6.14 -19.85
CA PHE A 6 6.49 4.82 -19.27
C PHE A 6 7.38 3.69 -19.82
N ARG A 7 8.54 4.01 -20.40
CA ARG A 7 9.61 3.00 -20.62
C ARG A 7 10.08 2.42 -19.27
N ASP A 8 10.66 1.21 -19.30
CA ASP A 8 11.28 0.54 -18.14
C ASP A 8 12.24 1.46 -17.33
N ASP A 9 12.70 2.55 -17.94
CA ASP A 9 13.81 3.39 -17.50
C ASP A 9 13.42 4.74 -16.87
N TRP A 10 12.17 5.23 -16.98
CA TRP A 10 11.92 6.66 -16.65
C TRP A 10 12.07 6.98 -15.16
N PHE A 11 11.88 5.98 -14.31
CA PHE A 11 11.80 6.13 -12.86
C PHE A 11 12.51 5.00 -12.10
N GLY A 12 13.20 4.11 -12.79
CA GLY A 12 13.86 2.94 -12.20
C GLY A 12 12.98 1.70 -12.16
N SER A 13 13.64 0.55 -11.93
CA SER A 13 12.99 -0.77 -11.97
C SER A 13 11.68 -0.81 -11.18
N ASN A 14 10.64 -1.29 -11.85
CA ASN A 14 9.32 -1.48 -11.25
C ASN A 14 9.27 -2.64 -10.23
N SER A 15 10.18 -3.60 -10.38
CA SER A 15 10.30 -4.73 -9.47
C SER A 15 11.78 -5.07 -9.34
N PRO A 16 12.53 -4.33 -8.49
CA PRO A 16 13.97 -4.55 -8.34
C PRO A 16 14.27 -5.96 -7.84
N ASN A 17 15.27 -6.60 -8.43
CA ASN A 17 15.65 -7.98 -8.11
C ASN A 17 16.59 -8.09 -6.90
N ASN A 18 16.92 -6.97 -6.25
CA ASN A 18 17.70 -6.99 -5.02
C ASN A 18 16.82 -7.42 -3.84
N ASN A 19 17.44 -8.05 -2.83
CA ASN A 19 16.75 -8.61 -1.66
C ASN A 19 16.00 -7.57 -0.82
N GLN A 20 16.26 -6.28 -1.03
CA GLN A 20 15.59 -5.20 -0.33
C GLN A 20 14.50 -4.55 -1.18
N HIS A 21 14.22 -5.00 -2.41
CA HIS A 21 13.24 -4.38 -3.31
C HIS A 21 13.43 -2.86 -3.49
N VAL A 22 14.63 -2.35 -3.24
CA VAL A 22 14.98 -0.93 -3.36
C VAL A 22 15.18 -0.61 -4.83
N ILE A 23 14.65 0.52 -5.30
CA ILE A 23 14.93 0.96 -6.67
C ILE A 23 16.44 1.23 -6.78
N ASP A 24 17.13 0.54 -7.68
CA ASP A 24 18.59 0.58 -7.85
C ASP A 24 19.05 1.20 -9.18
N THR A 25 18.09 1.57 -10.02
CA THR A 25 18.31 2.09 -11.38
C THR A 25 17.39 3.29 -11.65
N GLY A 26 17.69 4.08 -12.68
CA GLY A 26 16.86 5.22 -13.10
C GLY A 26 16.76 6.34 -12.07
N ARG A 27 15.78 7.24 -12.26
CA ARG A 27 15.68 8.50 -11.50
C ARG A 27 15.42 8.33 -10.01
N TRP A 28 14.68 7.29 -9.60
CA TRP A 28 14.39 7.06 -8.18
C TRP A 28 15.37 6.08 -7.53
N ALA A 29 16.46 5.71 -8.22
CA ALA A 29 17.51 4.87 -7.63
C ALA A 29 17.94 5.42 -6.27
N TYR A 30 17.87 4.58 -5.24
CA TYR A 30 18.26 4.90 -3.86
C TYR A 30 17.61 6.18 -3.33
N THR A 31 16.39 6.49 -3.77
CA THR A 31 15.64 7.63 -3.21
C THR A 31 15.36 7.37 -1.75
N HIS A 32 15.93 8.19 -0.88
CA HIS A 32 15.72 8.08 0.56
C HIS A 32 14.31 8.47 0.94
N VAL A 33 13.70 7.66 1.81
CA VAL A 33 12.54 8.07 2.59
C VAL A 33 13.06 8.81 3.82
N LEU A 34 12.51 9.98 4.09
CA LEU A 34 12.97 10.83 5.16
C LEU A 34 12.96 10.10 6.51
N LYS A 35 14.07 10.21 7.25
CA LYS A 35 14.16 9.89 8.69
C LYS A 35 14.21 11.18 9.49
N ASN A 36 13.88 11.11 10.78
CA ASN A 36 13.94 12.25 11.72
C ASN A 36 13.03 13.42 11.30
N SER A 37 11.76 13.13 11.02
CA SER A 37 10.77 14.11 10.59
C SER A 37 10.14 14.91 11.74
N GLU A 38 10.65 14.82 12.98
CA GLU A 38 9.96 15.28 14.20
C GLU A 38 9.64 16.78 14.17
N LEU A 39 10.42 17.56 13.43
CA LEU A 39 10.20 19.01 13.28
C LEU A 39 8.91 19.36 12.55
N PHE A 40 8.31 18.44 11.80
CA PHE A 40 7.10 18.73 11.00
C PHE A 40 6.10 17.57 10.89
N ASN A 41 6.47 16.35 11.30
CA ASN A 41 5.55 15.23 11.41
C ASN A 41 6.00 14.25 12.51
N THR A 42 5.11 14.03 13.48
CA THR A 42 5.31 13.08 14.57
C THR A 42 4.86 11.65 14.21
N ILE A 43 4.08 11.49 13.14
CA ILE A 43 3.59 10.19 12.67
C ILE A 43 4.62 9.58 11.73
N LYS A 44 5.27 8.53 12.21
CA LYS A 44 6.34 7.78 11.56
C LYS A 44 6.22 6.30 11.89
N ASN A 45 6.97 5.45 11.20
CA ASN A 45 7.08 4.05 11.60
C ASN A 45 8.02 3.90 12.82
N PRO A 46 8.09 2.72 13.44
CA PRO A 46 8.89 2.51 14.66
C PRO A 46 10.39 2.79 14.48
N TYR A 47 10.92 2.76 13.26
CA TYR A 47 12.32 3.06 12.94
C TYR A 47 12.57 4.56 12.66
N GLY A 48 11.58 5.42 12.92
CA GLY A 48 11.69 6.85 12.72
C GLY A 48 11.63 7.30 11.26
N ILE A 49 11.19 6.44 10.34
CA ILE A 49 11.06 6.73 8.92
C ILE A 49 9.66 7.31 8.65
N LEU A 50 9.59 8.34 7.79
CA LEU A 50 8.36 8.97 7.33
C LEU A 50 7.54 7.99 6.47
N ARG A 51 6.88 7.06 7.15
CA ARG A 51 6.05 5.97 6.65
C ARG A 51 4.85 5.81 7.56
N SER A 52 3.83 5.12 7.07
CA SER A 52 2.70 4.73 7.90
C SER A 52 3.18 3.92 9.11
N PRO A 53 2.61 4.12 10.31
CA PRO A 53 3.03 3.40 11.52
C PRO A 53 2.98 1.87 11.39
N TRP A 54 2.00 1.34 10.66
CA TRP A 54 1.83 -0.09 10.41
C TRP A 54 2.79 -0.66 9.35
N ASN A 55 3.56 0.18 8.65
CA ASN A 55 4.62 -0.26 7.75
C ASN A 55 5.95 -0.28 8.51
N THR A 56 6.19 -1.38 9.23
CA THR A 56 7.35 -1.57 10.11
C THR A 56 8.59 -2.08 9.37
N ASN A 57 8.77 -1.66 8.12
CA ASN A 57 9.95 -1.98 7.34
C ASN A 57 11.08 -0.95 7.63
N PRO A 58 12.28 -1.39 8.07
CA PRO A 58 13.38 -0.51 8.46
C PRO A 58 14.15 0.11 7.28
N ILE A 59 13.91 -0.33 6.04
CA ILE A 59 14.66 0.14 4.87
C ILE A 59 14.25 1.59 4.53
N ALA A 60 15.19 2.53 4.63
CA ALA A 60 14.95 3.97 4.46
C ALA A 60 15.00 4.45 2.99
N PHE A 61 14.53 3.61 2.06
CA PHE A 61 14.53 3.89 0.63
C PHE A 61 13.15 3.65 0.03
N VAL A 62 12.88 4.24 -1.13
CA VAL A 62 11.69 3.89 -1.92
C VAL A 62 11.86 2.46 -2.44
N MET A 63 10.83 1.65 -2.20
CA MET A 63 10.79 0.23 -2.55
C MET A 63 9.59 -0.02 -3.45
N ARG A 64 9.68 -1.04 -4.31
CA ARG A 64 8.63 -1.35 -5.30
C ARG A 64 8.49 -2.85 -5.53
N SER A 65 7.29 -3.24 -5.94
CA SER A 65 6.95 -4.58 -6.41
C SER A 65 5.85 -4.45 -7.44
N ASN A 66 5.97 -5.18 -8.55
CA ASN A 66 4.92 -5.32 -9.54
C ASN A 66 3.92 -6.45 -9.19
N MET A 67 3.97 -6.97 -7.96
CA MET A 67 3.12 -8.06 -7.49
C MET A 67 2.26 -7.60 -6.31
N THR A 68 1.02 -8.08 -6.27
CA THR A 68 0.11 -7.98 -5.12
C THR A 68 -0.51 -9.34 -4.89
N LEU A 69 -0.41 -9.89 -3.68
CA LEU A 69 -0.86 -11.25 -3.34
C LEU A 69 -0.39 -12.32 -4.36
N GLY A 70 0.85 -12.17 -4.86
CA GLY A 70 1.45 -13.06 -5.85
C GLY A 70 0.81 -12.99 -7.24
N VAL A 71 0.07 -11.93 -7.56
CA VAL A 71 -0.52 -11.65 -8.88
C VAL A 71 0.14 -10.39 -9.44
N PHE A 72 0.59 -10.45 -10.70
CA PHE A 72 1.18 -9.31 -11.38
C PHE A 72 0.15 -8.19 -11.52
N GLY A 73 0.48 -7.00 -11.01
CA GLY A 73 -0.35 -5.81 -11.04
C GLY A 73 -1.77 -6.01 -10.51
N ASP A 74 -2.02 -7.01 -9.66
CA ASP A 74 -3.37 -7.47 -9.28
C ASP A 74 -4.34 -7.68 -10.47
N GLY A 75 -3.80 -8.09 -11.62
CA GLY A 75 -4.58 -8.29 -12.86
C GLY A 75 -4.79 -7.02 -13.69
N TYR A 76 -4.42 -5.84 -13.22
CA TYR A 76 -4.37 -4.65 -14.06
C TYR A 76 -3.32 -4.84 -15.16
N SER A 77 -3.77 -4.67 -16.40
CA SER A 77 -2.93 -4.82 -17.59
C SER A 77 -2.56 -3.48 -18.24
N GLN A 78 -3.21 -2.38 -17.82
CA GLN A 78 -3.07 -1.06 -18.42
C GLN A 78 -3.14 0.04 -17.36
N MET A 79 -2.36 1.11 -17.57
CA MET A 79 -2.46 2.35 -16.81
C MET A 79 -3.66 3.17 -17.25
N PRO A 80 -4.23 4.01 -16.36
CA PRO A 80 -5.28 4.95 -16.73
C PRO A 80 -4.85 5.86 -17.90
N THR A 81 -5.71 5.96 -18.90
CA THR A 81 -5.50 6.66 -20.16
C THR A 81 -5.86 8.15 -20.05
N CYS A 82 -5.28 8.98 -20.92
CA CYS A 82 -5.66 10.39 -20.99
C CYS A 82 -7.16 10.62 -21.27
N SER A 83 -7.79 9.72 -22.02
CA SER A 83 -9.24 9.74 -22.25
C SER A 83 -10.05 9.54 -20.97
N GLU A 84 -9.63 8.65 -20.08
CA GLU A 84 -10.32 8.43 -18.79
C GLU A 84 -10.21 9.66 -17.88
N PHE A 85 -9.05 10.33 -17.86
CA PHE A 85 -8.90 11.62 -17.19
C PHE A 85 -9.78 12.70 -17.81
N ALA A 86 -9.80 12.83 -19.14
CA ALA A 86 -10.61 13.83 -19.83
C ALA A 86 -12.11 13.65 -19.57
N MET A 87 -12.60 12.40 -19.55
CA MET A 87 -13.98 12.08 -19.19
C MET A 87 -14.31 12.49 -17.75
N ALA A 88 -13.40 12.23 -16.80
CA ALA A 88 -13.61 12.59 -15.40
C ALA A 88 -13.64 14.11 -15.16
N VAL A 89 -12.79 14.86 -15.87
CA VAL A 89 -12.73 16.32 -15.78
C VAL A 89 -13.98 16.98 -16.39
N GLY A 90 -14.56 16.38 -17.43
CA GLY A 90 -15.73 16.91 -18.12
C GLY A 90 -17.07 16.71 -17.41
N ASP A 91 -17.10 15.99 -16.28
CA ASP A 91 -18.32 15.70 -15.53
C ASP A 91 -18.52 16.70 -14.37
N SER A 92 -18.35 16.27 -13.12
CA SER A 92 -18.43 17.12 -11.93
C SER A 92 -17.14 17.05 -11.12
N LEU A 93 -16.87 18.10 -10.31
CA LEU A 93 -15.75 18.04 -9.36
C LEU A 93 -15.87 16.83 -8.42
N GLY A 94 -17.08 16.46 -8.03
CA GLY A 94 -17.33 15.28 -7.20
C GLY A 94 -16.90 13.98 -7.90
N THR A 95 -17.33 13.79 -9.15
CA THR A 95 -16.93 12.65 -9.98
C THR A 95 -15.42 12.62 -10.20
N LEU A 96 -14.83 13.77 -10.50
CA LEU A 96 -13.38 13.88 -10.70
C LEU A 96 -12.64 13.44 -9.44
N LEU A 97 -12.99 13.97 -8.27
CA LEU A 97 -12.36 13.60 -7.00
C LEU A 97 -12.58 12.12 -6.66
N GLN A 98 -13.77 11.57 -6.91
CA GLN A 98 -14.04 10.16 -6.69
C GLN A 98 -13.15 9.27 -7.56
N ARG A 99 -13.11 9.53 -8.88
CA ARG A 99 -12.28 8.76 -9.83
C ARG A 99 -10.79 8.95 -9.58
N LEU A 100 -10.37 10.16 -9.23
CA LEU A 100 -9.01 10.45 -8.78
C LEU A 100 -8.66 9.77 -7.48
N ASN A 101 -9.60 9.29 -6.66
CA ASN A 101 -9.35 8.49 -5.46
C ASN A 101 -9.53 6.98 -5.70
N GLY A 102 -9.90 6.57 -6.91
CA GLY A 102 -10.08 5.16 -7.30
C GLY A 102 -9.45 4.90 -8.66
N GLN A 103 -10.27 4.64 -9.68
CA GLN A 103 -9.88 4.21 -11.03
C GLN A 103 -8.67 4.93 -11.65
N LEU A 104 -8.53 6.26 -11.49
CA LEU A 104 -7.50 7.03 -12.20
C LEU A 104 -6.12 6.99 -11.53
N HIS A 105 -6.02 6.51 -10.29
CA HIS A 105 -4.75 6.47 -9.56
C HIS A 105 -4.48 5.11 -8.91
N GLY A 106 -5.51 4.41 -8.45
CA GLY A 106 -5.42 3.14 -7.73
C GLY A 106 -4.59 2.11 -8.48
N PRO A 107 -4.85 1.86 -9.78
CA PRO A 107 -4.07 0.93 -10.58
C PRO A 107 -2.58 1.28 -10.61
N VAL A 108 -2.22 2.57 -10.58
CA VAL A 108 -0.82 3.03 -10.55
C VAL A 108 -0.12 2.59 -9.26
N HIS A 109 -0.76 2.74 -8.10
CA HIS A 109 -0.21 2.28 -6.82
C HIS A 109 -0.03 0.75 -6.79
N ILE A 110 -0.96 0.01 -7.39
CA ILE A 110 -0.96 -1.45 -7.35
C ILE A 110 0.09 -2.03 -8.31
N MET A 111 0.17 -1.50 -9.53
CA MET A 111 1.11 -1.98 -10.55
C MET A 111 2.57 -1.59 -10.27
N ILE A 112 2.81 -0.56 -9.46
CA ILE A 112 4.16 -0.05 -9.18
C ILE A 112 4.61 -0.25 -7.73
N GLY A 113 3.71 -0.07 -6.76
CA GLY A 113 4.03 -0.18 -5.35
C GLY A 113 3.99 -1.63 -4.87
N GLY A 114 2.85 -2.28 -5.13
CA GLY A 114 2.59 -3.68 -4.77
C GLY A 114 2.97 -4.03 -3.33
N HIS A 115 3.19 -5.31 -3.10
CA HIS A 115 3.88 -5.81 -1.92
C HIS A 115 4.62 -7.10 -2.23
N TRP A 116 5.45 -7.53 -1.30
CA TRP A 116 6.11 -8.83 -1.31
C TRP A 116 5.81 -9.52 0.03
N ASP A 117 6.26 -10.76 0.15
CA ASP A 117 6.24 -11.57 1.37
C ASP A 117 4.98 -11.45 2.25
N TYR A 118 4.04 -12.38 2.06
CA TYR A 118 2.80 -12.41 2.81
C TYR A 118 2.43 -13.85 3.17
N ASN A 119 1.75 -14.02 4.30
CA ASN A 119 1.20 -15.33 4.65
C ASN A 119 0.09 -15.69 3.63
N PRO A 120 0.14 -16.85 2.95
CA PRO A 120 -0.85 -17.25 1.95
C PRO A 120 -2.30 -17.23 2.42
N ILE A 121 -2.55 -17.30 3.74
CA ILE A 121 -3.89 -17.13 4.31
C ILE A 121 -4.51 -15.79 3.92
N TRP A 122 -3.71 -14.71 3.80
CA TRP A 122 -4.20 -13.40 3.41
C TRP A 122 -4.78 -13.40 1.99
N LYS A 123 -4.15 -14.11 1.05
CA LYS A 123 -4.71 -14.26 -0.29
C LYS A 123 -6.08 -14.95 -0.24
N LYS A 124 -6.22 -15.98 0.58
CA LYS A 124 -7.51 -16.68 0.77
C LYS A 124 -8.57 -15.76 1.39
N ILE A 125 -8.22 -14.95 2.39
CA ILE A 125 -9.16 -14.02 3.04
C ILE A 125 -9.55 -12.91 2.05
N MET A 126 -8.59 -12.34 1.33
CA MET A 126 -8.81 -11.22 0.41
C MET A 126 -9.60 -11.61 -0.84
N ASN A 127 -9.54 -12.88 -1.26
CA ASN A 127 -10.44 -13.39 -2.30
C ASN A 127 -11.93 -13.39 -1.89
N ASN A 128 -12.25 -13.22 -0.61
CA ASN A 128 -13.62 -13.10 -0.11
C ASN A 128 -14.04 -11.64 0.14
N VAL A 129 -13.18 -10.65 -0.15
CA VAL A 129 -13.55 -9.23 -0.12
C VAL A 129 -13.85 -8.72 -1.53
N THR A 130 -14.46 -7.54 -1.64
CA THR A 130 -14.88 -6.94 -2.92
C THR A 130 -13.73 -6.72 -3.91
N PHE A 131 -12.50 -6.45 -3.43
CA PHE A 131 -11.31 -6.29 -4.26
C PHE A 131 -10.06 -6.81 -3.50
N PRO A 132 -9.32 -7.80 -4.03
CA PRO A 132 -8.23 -8.47 -3.29
C PRO A 132 -7.05 -7.56 -2.89
N ASP A 133 -6.75 -6.53 -3.67
CA ASP A 133 -5.74 -5.49 -3.37
C ASP A 133 -6.04 -4.69 -2.09
N ASN A 134 -7.22 -4.84 -1.50
CA ASN A 134 -7.54 -4.31 -0.16
C ASN A 134 -6.53 -4.75 0.91
N MET A 135 -5.78 -5.83 0.68
CA MET A 135 -4.62 -6.22 1.50
C MET A 135 -3.70 -5.02 1.80
N LEU A 136 -3.44 -4.18 0.80
CA LEU A 136 -2.58 -3.00 0.90
C LEU A 136 -3.11 -1.96 1.89
N LEU A 137 -4.41 -2.00 2.22
CA LEU A 137 -5.10 -1.08 3.09
C LEU A 137 -5.43 -1.67 4.47
N VAL A 138 -5.35 -2.99 4.67
CA VAL A 138 -5.75 -3.66 5.93
C VAL A 138 -5.07 -3.01 7.15
N GLY A 139 -3.76 -2.79 7.08
CA GLY A 139 -3.00 -2.15 8.16
C GLY A 139 -3.51 -0.75 8.51
N LYS A 140 -3.90 0.05 7.51
CA LYS A 140 -4.49 1.38 7.69
C LYS A 140 -5.80 1.31 8.45
N PHE A 141 -6.71 0.41 8.06
CA PHE A 141 -8.02 0.27 8.69
C PHE A 141 -7.90 -0.22 10.13
N LEU A 142 -7.13 -1.29 10.36
CA LEU A 142 -6.94 -1.84 11.69
C LEU A 142 -6.28 -0.85 12.64
N TRP A 143 -5.27 -0.11 12.18
CA TRP A 143 -4.58 0.89 13.00
C TRP A 143 -5.47 2.10 13.30
N ARG A 144 -6.17 2.67 12.30
CA ARG A 144 -7.05 3.84 12.49
C ARG A 144 -8.24 3.56 13.39
N GLN A 145 -8.73 2.32 13.40
CA GLN A 145 -9.83 1.88 14.28
C GLN A 145 -9.34 1.39 15.64
N GLY A 146 -8.02 1.41 15.87
CA GLY A 146 -7.42 1.06 17.15
C GLY A 146 -7.42 -0.43 17.47
N PHE A 147 -7.62 -1.32 16.50
CA PHE A 147 -7.51 -2.77 16.70
C PHE A 147 -6.06 -3.26 16.73
N VAL A 148 -5.16 -2.55 16.04
CA VAL A 148 -3.73 -2.84 16.00
C VAL A 148 -2.94 -1.75 16.72
N ARG A 149 -1.87 -2.16 17.39
CA ARG A 149 -0.82 -1.28 17.92
C ARG A 149 0.48 -1.55 17.20
N THR A 150 1.34 -0.54 17.16
CA THR A 150 2.67 -0.60 16.58
C THR A 150 3.66 -0.19 17.67
N PRO A 151 4.83 -0.83 17.77
CA PRO A 151 5.88 -0.38 18.66
C PRO A 151 6.19 1.12 18.44
N GLU A 152 6.51 1.85 19.50
CA GLU A 152 6.81 3.28 19.37
C GLU A 152 8.20 3.53 18.79
N LEU A 153 9.16 2.67 19.14
CA LEU A 153 10.55 2.78 18.72
C LEU A 153 11.15 1.38 18.52
N CYS A 154 11.90 1.22 17.43
CA CYS A 154 12.77 0.09 17.18
C CYS A 154 14.14 0.60 16.74
N SER A 155 15.20 -0.05 17.21
CA SER A 155 16.56 0.11 16.71
C SER A 155 16.79 -0.76 15.48
N ASP A 156 17.84 -0.49 14.71
CA ASP A 156 18.18 -1.25 13.51
C ASP A 156 18.49 -2.74 13.78
N ASP A 157 18.82 -3.11 15.03
CA ASP A 157 19.09 -4.47 15.51
C ASP A 157 17.91 -5.12 16.25
N THR A 158 16.77 -4.42 16.39
CA THR A 158 15.56 -4.99 17.00
C THR A 158 15.09 -6.21 16.19
N PRO A 159 14.86 -7.39 16.80
CA PRO A 159 14.36 -8.56 16.10
C PRO A 159 13.04 -8.24 15.36
N HIS A 160 12.90 -8.74 14.13
CA HIS A 160 11.73 -8.44 13.31
C HIS A 160 10.41 -8.75 14.05
N ALA A 161 10.33 -9.88 14.75
CA ALA A 161 9.14 -10.27 15.50
C ALA A 161 8.75 -9.30 16.63
N GLU A 162 9.70 -8.55 17.19
CA GLU A 162 9.47 -7.55 18.24
C GLU A 162 9.10 -6.18 17.65
N CYS A 163 9.43 -5.94 16.37
CA CYS A 163 9.10 -4.71 15.66
C CYS A 163 7.96 -4.87 14.64
N MET A 164 6.91 -5.62 15.00
CA MET A 164 5.74 -5.83 14.14
C MET A 164 4.47 -5.26 14.77
N PRO A 165 3.48 -4.84 13.95
CA PRO A 165 2.17 -4.50 14.47
C PRO A 165 1.55 -5.72 15.18
N TYR A 166 0.90 -5.49 16.31
CA TYR A 166 0.27 -6.54 17.11
C TYR A 166 -1.17 -6.17 17.49
N CYS A 167 -1.96 -7.17 17.84
CA CYS A 167 -3.35 -7.02 18.26
C CYS A 167 -3.44 -7.24 19.78
N PRO A 168 -3.59 -6.18 20.60
CA PRO A 168 -3.65 -6.34 22.05
C PRO A 168 -4.90 -7.12 22.49
N LEU A 169 -4.74 -8.13 23.34
CA LEU A 169 -5.82 -9.03 23.76
C LEU A 169 -6.95 -8.31 24.49
N GLU A 170 -6.63 -7.25 25.23
CA GLU A 170 -7.60 -6.37 25.89
C GLU A 170 -8.52 -5.64 24.90
N ILE A 171 -8.09 -5.49 23.64
CA ILE A 171 -8.88 -4.88 22.56
C ILE A 171 -9.62 -5.95 21.77
N VAL A 172 -8.89 -6.98 21.29
CA VAL A 172 -9.42 -7.93 20.32
C VAL A 172 -9.99 -9.21 20.94
N GLY A 173 -9.67 -9.53 22.20
CA GLY A 173 -10.00 -10.83 22.82
C GLY A 173 -11.48 -11.12 22.99
N LYS A 174 -12.34 -10.11 22.86
CA LYS A 174 -13.81 -10.23 22.86
C LYS A 174 -14.43 -10.45 21.48
N TYR A 175 -13.62 -10.42 20.42
CA TYR A 175 -14.06 -10.57 19.04
C TYR A 175 -13.41 -11.81 18.42
N ASN A 176 -14.11 -12.44 17.49
CA ASN A 176 -13.43 -13.33 16.55
C ASN A 176 -12.69 -12.48 15.47
N PRO A 177 -11.73 -13.05 14.73
CA PRO A 177 -10.97 -12.29 13.73
C PRO A 177 -11.83 -11.66 12.61
N GLU A 178 -12.93 -12.29 12.23
CA GLU A 178 -13.82 -11.79 11.17
C GLU A 178 -14.57 -10.53 11.62
N ASP A 179 -15.04 -10.51 12.86
CA ASP A 179 -15.71 -9.35 13.46
C ASP A 179 -14.76 -8.15 13.54
N VAL A 180 -13.49 -8.38 13.88
CA VAL A 180 -12.47 -7.31 13.86
C VAL A 180 -12.35 -6.70 12.46
N LEU A 181 -12.26 -7.53 11.42
CA LEU A 181 -12.15 -7.05 10.03
C LEU A 181 -13.42 -6.30 9.57
N LYS A 182 -14.62 -6.77 9.97
CA LYS A 182 -15.90 -6.09 9.69
C LYS A 182 -15.99 -4.75 10.40
N LEU A 183 -15.73 -4.72 11.70
CA LEU A 183 -15.74 -3.50 12.51
C LEU A 183 -14.68 -2.49 12.07
N ALA A 184 -13.53 -2.98 11.61
CA ALA A 184 -12.48 -2.12 11.05
C ALA A 184 -12.86 -1.50 9.70
N GLY A 185 -13.95 -1.96 9.08
CA GLY A 185 -14.42 -1.50 7.77
C GLY A 185 -13.70 -2.13 6.58
N VAL A 186 -12.91 -3.20 6.79
CA VAL A 186 -12.14 -3.86 5.72
C VAL A 186 -13.07 -4.42 4.65
N PHE A 187 -14.24 -4.96 5.01
CA PHE A 187 -15.20 -5.51 4.03
C PHE A 187 -16.07 -4.45 3.33
N ASN A 188 -16.11 -3.22 3.84
CA ASN A 188 -16.99 -2.15 3.33
C ASN A 188 -16.24 -1.11 2.51
N VAL A 189 -14.99 -1.39 2.15
CA VAL A 189 -14.26 -0.49 1.26
C VAL A 189 -14.87 -0.59 -0.12
N ASN A 190 -15.12 0.56 -0.74
CA ASN A 190 -15.42 0.66 -2.15
C ASN A 190 -14.32 1.53 -2.77
N ALA A 191 -13.24 0.89 -3.18
CA ALA A 191 -12.37 1.52 -4.15
C ALA A 191 -13.12 1.39 -5.49
N ASP A 192 -13.46 2.51 -6.10
CA ASP A 192 -14.05 2.56 -7.46
C ASP A 192 -13.03 2.11 -8.54
N SER A 193 -12.15 1.16 -8.21
CA SER A 193 -11.09 0.63 -9.05
C SER A 193 -11.60 -0.45 -10.02
N ASN A 194 -12.87 -0.86 -9.90
CA ASN A 194 -13.53 -1.91 -10.68
C ASN A 194 -14.52 -1.40 -11.74
N LEU A 195 -14.53 -0.11 -12.09
CA LEU A 195 -15.39 0.41 -13.17
C LEU A 195 -14.88 0.09 -14.60
N ILE A 196 -14.07 -0.96 -14.76
CA ILE A 196 -13.76 -1.53 -16.07
C ILE A 196 -14.64 -2.77 -16.26
N ALA A 197 -15.91 -2.52 -16.59
CA ALA A 197 -16.79 -3.47 -17.26
C ALA A 197 -17.49 -2.74 -18.41
#